data_AF-A0A255EE05-F1
#
_entry.id   AF-A0A255EE05-F1
#
_cell.length_a   1.000
_cell.length_b   1.000
_cell.length_c   1.000
_cell.angle_alpha   90.00
_cell.angle_beta   90.00
_cell.angle_gamma   90.00
#
_symmetry.space_group_name_H-M   'P 1'
#
loop_
_entity.id
_entity.type
_entity.pdbx_description
1 polymer ?
#
loop_
_entity_poly.entity_id
_entity_poly.type
_entity_poly.pdbx_seq_one_letter_code
_entity_poly.pdbx_strand_id
1 'polypeptide(L)'
;MNPQAANRHAANRHAANRHAANRHAVRLAAHVALIVIGLGTVVWGLTAGQNPQISCHGNVMNPGDLCNKLDFDGTQSGAVQTYEERRSAALLGVPFMIGAGILVAGFGTALTVQEVRRGRTVQSPEEREPEVAEASSE
;
A
#
# COMPACT_ATOMS: atom_id res chain seq x y z
N MET A 1 -5.03 -43.49 31.17
CA MET A 1 -4.78 -42.12 30.66
C MET A 1 -5.81 -41.14 31.24
N ASN A 2 -5.41 -39.92 31.62
CA ASN A 2 -6.33 -38.92 32.20
C ASN A 2 -7.01 -38.08 31.07
N PRO A 3 -8.33 -38.19 30.88
CA PRO A 3 -9.05 -37.49 29.82
C PRO A 3 -8.99 -35.96 29.94
N GLN A 4 -8.80 -35.41 31.14
CA GLN A 4 -8.64 -33.97 31.33
C GLN A 4 -7.33 -33.43 30.76
N ALA A 5 -6.24 -34.22 30.79
CA ALA A 5 -4.96 -33.79 30.23
C ALA A 5 -5.06 -33.67 28.70
N ALA A 6 -5.70 -34.65 28.04
CA ALA A 6 -5.92 -34.63 26.59
C ALA A 6 -6.76 -33.41 26.14
N ASN A 7 -7.80 -33.06 26.89
CA ASN A 7 -8.69 -31.95 26.55
C ASN A 7 -8.00 -30.58 26.65
N ARG A 8 -7.10 -30.41 27.64
CA ARG A 8 -6.28 -29.19 27.79
C ARG A 8 -5.28 -29.03 26.64
N HIS A 9 -4.68 -30.13 26.16
CA HIS A 9 -3.78 -30.06 25.00
C HIS A 9 -4.51 -29.70 23.71
N ALA A 10 -5.71 -30.24 23.49
CA ALA A 10 -6.54 -29.85 22.34
C ALA A 10 -6.92 -28.36 22.39
N ALA A 11 -7.40 -27.87 23.53
CA ALA A 11 -7.75 -26.46 23.72
C ALA A 11 -6.56 -25.51 23.48
N ASN A 12 -5.38 -25.84 24.01
CA ASN A 12 -4.17 -25.04 23.81
C ASN A 12 -3.72 -25.02 22.34
N ARG A 13 -3.84 -26.15 21.62
CA ARG A 13 -3.54 -26.21 20.18
C ARG A 13 -4.51 -25.35 19.36
N HIS A 14 -5.79 -25.35 19.69
CA HIS A 14 -6.77 -24.49 19.01
C HIS A 14 -6.50 -23.00 19.24
N ALA A 15 -6.15 -22.60 20.47
CA ALA A 15 -5.76 -21.23 20.77
C ALA A 15 -4.50 -20.82 19.98
N ALA A 16 -3.45 -21.66 20.00
CA ALA A 16 -2.22 -21.41 19.25
C ALA A 16 -2.46 -21.27 17.73
N ASN A 17 -3.28 -22.16 17.15
CA ASN A 17 -3.62 -22.11 15.72
C ASN A 17 -4.42 -20.85 15.37
N ARG A 18 -5.37 -20.42 16.22
CA ARG A 18 -6.10 -19.16 16.02
C ARG A 18 -5.17 -17.95 16.09
N HIS A 19 -4.20 -17.94 16.99
CA HIS A 19 -3.20 -16.87 17.07
C HIS A 19 -2.30 -16.82 15.83
N ALA A 20 -1.86 -17.97 15.33
CA ALA A 20 -1.07 -18.05 14.10
C ALA A 20 -1.89 -17.56 12.89
N ALA A 21 -3.12 -18.06 12.72
CA ALA A 21 -4.02 -17.65 11.65
C ALA A 21 -4.33 -16.15 11.68
N ASN A 22 -4.59 -15.59 12.87
CA ASN A 22 -4.87 -14.16 13.02
C ASN A 22 -3.65 -13.30 12.63
N ARG A 23 -2.43 -13.72 12.98
CA ARG A 23 -1.21 -13.00 12.56
C ARG A 23 -1.04 -12.98 11.04
N HIS A 24 -1.37 -14.07 10.35
CA HIS A 24 -1.36 -14.10 8.88
C HIS A 24 -2.42 -13.17 8.28
N ALA A 25 -3.65 -13.20 8.82
CA ALA A 25 -4.73 -12.32 8.37
C ALA A 25 -4.37 -10.83 8.52
N VAL A 26 -3.79 -10.44 9.67
CA VAL A 26 -3.35 -9.06 9.92
C VAL A 26 -2.25 -8.63 8.94
N ARG A 27 -1.28 -9.51 8.64
CA ARG A 27 -0.22 -9.22 7.66
C ARG A 27 -0.78 -9.02 6.26
N LEU A 28 -1.68 -9.90 5.83
CA LEU A 28 -2.31 -9.79 4.52
C LEU A 28 -3.16 -8.51 4.41
N ALA A 29 -3.91 -8.17 5.46
CA ALA A 29 -4.65 -6.91 5.52
C ALA A 29 -3.71 -5.69 5.42
N ALA A 30 -2.55 -5.72 6.08
CA ALA A 30 -1.56 -4.65 5.98
C ALA A 30 -1.01 -4.49 4.56
N HIS A 31 -0.73 -5.58 3.84
CA HIS A 31 -0.29 -5.51 2.44
C HIS A 31 -1.37 -4.91 1.53
N VAL A 32 -2.62 -5.31 1.71
CA VAL A 32 -3.76 -4.76 0.95
C VAL A 32 -3.94 -3.27 1.25
N ALA A 33 -3.80 -2.86 2.51
CA ALA A 33 -3.85 -1.45 2.90
C ALA A 33 -2.79 -0.61 2.16
N LEU A 34 -1.55 -1.11 2.03
CA LEU A 34 -0.51 -0.43 1.25
C LEU A 34 -0.90 -0.26 -0.22
N ILE A 35 -1.50 -1.28 -0.84
CA ILE A 35 -1.98 -1.20 -2.23
C ILE A 35 -3.04 -0.10 -2.37
N VAL A 36 -4.03 -0.07 -1.46
CA VAL A 36 -5.11 0.93 -1.48
C VAL A 36 -4.56 2.34 -1.27
N ILE A 37 -3.62 2.52 -0.34
CA ILE A 37 -2.98 3.81 -0.08
C ILE A 37 -2.15 4.26 -1.30
N GLY A 38 -1.38 3.36 -1.91
CA GLY A 38 -0.61 3.63 -3.12
C GLY A 38 -1.48 4.01 -4.32
N LEU A 39 -2.57 3.29 -4.56
CA LEU A 39 -3.52 3.64 -5.63
C LEU A 39 -4.25 4.94 -5.33
N GLY A 40 -4.66 5.17 -4.09
CA GLY A 40 -5.31 6.40 -3.66
C GLY A 40 -4.42 7.63 -3.88
N THR A 41 -3.13 7.51 -3.57
CA THR A 41 -2.15 8.59 -3.81
C THR A 41 -1.91 8.85 -5.30
N VAL A 42 -1.89 7.81 -6.15
CA VAL A 42 -1.82 7.98 -7.61
C VAL A 42 -3.05 8.69 -8.16
N VAL A 43 -4.26 8.24 -7.78
CA VAL A 43 -5.53 8.88 -8.19
C VAL A 43 -5.58 10.33 -7.74
N TRP A 44 -5.16 10.60 -6.51
CA TRP A 44 -5.06 11.96 -6.00
C TRP A 44 -4.05 12.81 -6.78
N GLY A 45 -2.86 12.29 -7.07
CA GLY A 45 -1.86 12.99 -7.88
C GLY A 45 -2.35 13.33 -9.29
N LEU A 46 -3.05 12.37 -9.94
CA LEU A 46 -3.64 12.57 -11.27
C LEU A 46 -4.76 13.62 -11.27
N THR A 47 -5.57 13.67 -10.21
CA THR A 47 -6.67 14.65 -10.10
C THR A 47 -6.16 16.03 -9.68
N ALA A 48 -5.24 16.10 -8.72
CA ALA A 48 -4.61 17.34 -8.27
C ALA A 48 -3.75 18.00 -9.37
N GLY A 49 -3.08 17.20 -10.20
CA GLY A 49 -2.30 17.69 -11.34
C GLY A 49 -3.14 18.37 -12.43
N GLN A 50 -4.44 18.08 -12.51
CA GLN A 50 -5.33 18.69 -13.52
C GLN A 50 -5.84 20.09 -13.13
N ASN A 51 -5.80 20.46 -11.85
CA ASN A 51 -6.24 21.78 -11.40
C ASN A 51 -5.27 22.36 -10.35
N PRO A 52 -4.05 22.75 -10.77
CA PRO A 52 -3.10 23.39 -9.88
C PRO A 52 -3.62 24.79 -9.53
N GLN A 53 -4.35 24.89 -8.42
CA GLN A 53 -4.69 26.18 -7.81
C GLN A 53 -3.41 26.78 -7.22
N ILE A 54 -2.66 27.51 -8.07
CA ILE A 54 -1.48 28.26 -7.65
C ILE A 54 -1.97 29.44 -6.81
N SER A 55 -1.78 29.34 -5.49
CA SER A 55 -2.19 30.39 -4.55
C SER A 55 -0.99 31.06 -3.89
N CYS A 56 -1.12 32.35 -3.60
CA CYS A 56 -0.19 33.14 -2.79
C CYS A 56 -0.99 33.78 -1.65
N HIS A 57 -0.67 33.42 -0.40
CA HIS A 57 -1.39 33.89 0.79
C HIS A 57 -2.93 33.74 0.71
N GLY A 58 -3.40 32.62 0.15
CA GLY A 58 -4.83 32.35 0.01
C GLY A 58 -5.51 33.03 -1.17
N ASN A 59 -4.78 33.84 -1.96
CA ASN A 59 -5.29 34.43 -3.20
C ASN A 59 -4.86 33.59 -4.41
N VAL A 60 -5.79 33.26 -5.30
CA VAL A 60 -5.51 32.53 -6.54
C VAL A 60 -4.75 33.45 -7.48
N MET A 61 -3.55 33.05 -7.91
CA MET A 61 -2.75 33.81 -8.87
C MET A 61 -3.13 33.42 -10.30
N ASN A 62 -3.26 34.43 -11.15
CA ASN A 62 -3.39 34.30 -12.61
C ASN A 62 -2.03 34.45 -13.30
N PRO A 63 -1.91 34.01 -14.57
CA PRO A 63 -0.71 34.21 -15.37
C PRO A 63 -0.32 35.69 -15.44
N GLY A 64 0.93 36.01 -15.10
CA GLY A 64 1.44 37.38 -15.04
C GLY A 64 1.40 38.01 -13.64
N ASP A 65 0.74 37.39 -12.66
CA ASP A 65 0.75 37.87 -11.29
C ASP A 65 2.12 37.65 -10.62
N LEU A 66 2.48 38.60 -9.76
CA LEU A 66 3.71 38.58 -8.96
C LEU A 66 3.34 38.37 -7.49
N CYS A 67 4.01 37.42 -6.83
CA CYS A 67 3.86 37.19 -5.40
C CYS A 67 5.14 37.62 -4.69
N ASN A 68 5.00 38.56 -3.74
CA ASN A 68 6.09 38.89 -2.83
C ASN A 68 6.34 37.71 -1.89
N LYS A 69 7.54 37.14 -1.93
CA LYS A 69 7.95 36.10 -1.00
C LYS A 69 8.14 36.72 0.38
N LEU A 70 7.37 36.24 1.35
CA LEU A 70 7.62 36.50 2.76
C LEU A 70 8.61 35.45 3.27
N ASP A 71 9.63 35.88 4.00
CA ASP A 71 10.51 34.98 4.75
C ASP A 71 9.74 34.34 5.91
N PHE A 72 10.33 33.29 6.50
CA PHE A 72 9.71 32.52 7.58
C PHE A 72 9.38 33.37 8.82
N ASP A 73 10.09 34.48 9.02
CA ASP A 73 9.83 35.48 10.07
C ASP A 73 8.79 36.55 9.67
N GLY A 74 8.10 36.40 8.53
CA GLY A 74 7.07 37.33 8.08
C GLY A 74 7.60 38.65 7.52
N THR A 75 8.91 38.78 7.31
CA THR A 75 9.53 39.91 6.62
C THR A 75 9.45 39.73 5.11
N GLN A 76 9.09 40.79 4.37
CA GLN A 76 9.13 40.74 2.90
C GLN A 76 10.60 40.60 2.47
N SER A 77 10.94 39.49 1.79
CA SER A 77 12.33 39.18 1.44
C SER A 77 12.84 39.96 0.22
N GLY A 78 12.00 40.84 -0.34
CA GLY A 78 12.28 41.53 -1.60
C GLY A 78 12.32 40.61 -2.83
N ALA A 79 12.25 39.28 -2.65
CA ALA A 79 12.21 38.33 -3.75
C ALA A 79 10.76 38.20 -4.27
N VAL A 80 10.52 38.75 -5.46
CA VAL A 80 9.28 38.50 -6.22
C VAL A 80 9.37 37.13 -6.88
N GLN A 81 8.45 36.23 -6.58
CA GLN A 81 8.34 34.95 -7.28
C GLN A 81 7.19 35.05 -8.28
N THR A 82 7.49 34.84 -9.56
CA THR A 82 6.51 34.92 -10.63
C THR A 82 5.57 33.71 -10.62
N TYR A 83 4.36 33.87 -11.18
CA TYR A 83 3.42 32.75 -11.39
C TYR A 83 4.10 31.54 -12.05
N GLU A 84 4.93 31.76 -13.08
CA GLU A 84 5.57 30.68 -13.84
C GLU A 84 6.62 29.91 -13.03
N GLU A 85 7.28 30.59 -12.10
CA GLU A 85 8.29 30.00 -11.22
C GLU A 85 7.63 29.12 -10.13
N ARG A 86 6.43 29.49 -9.67
CA ARG A 86 5.60 28.61 -8.81
C ARG A 86 4.96 27.47 -9.59
N ARG A 87 4.52 27.74 -10.81
CA ARG A 87 3.92 26.74 -11.69
C ARG A 87 4.90 25.62 -11.99
N SER A 88 6.15 25.94 -12.33
CA SER A 88 7.19 24.94 -12.58
C SER A 88 7.52 24.10 -11.34
N ALA A 89 7.57 24.70 -10.15
CA ALA A 89 7.75 23.96 -8.90
C ALA A 89 6.56 23.03 -8.57
N ALA A 90 5.32 23.50 -8.78
CA ALA A 90 4.11 22.70 -8.59
C ALA A 90 4.05 21.52 -9.58
N LEU A 91 4.48 21.75 -10.82
CA LEU A 91 4.57 20.72 -11.85
C LEU A 91 5.62 19.63 -11.54
N LEU A 92 6.63 19.91 -10.71
CA LEU A 92 7.63 18.91 -10.27
C LEU A 92 7.16 18.06 -9.08
N GLY A 93 6.30 18.60 -8.20
CA GLY A 93 5.84 17.86 -7.02
C GLY A 93 4.85 16.73 -7.32
N VAL A 94 3.94 16.96 -8.28
CA VAL A 94 2.92 15.98 -8.68
C VAL A 94 3.50 14.66 -9.24
N PRO A 95 4.45 14.65 -10.19
CA PRO A 95 4.99 13.40 -10.74
C PRO A 95 5.75 12.57 -9.70
N PHE A 96 6.38 13.22 -8.71
CA PHE A 96 7.03 12.51 -7.61
C PHE A 96 6.02 11.73 -6.75
N MET A 97 4.90 12.34 -6.39
CA MET A 97 3.85 11.68 -5.60
C MET A 97 3.22 10.51 -6.36
N ILE A 98 3.02 10.65 -7.67
CA ILE A 98 2.55 9.56 -8.53
C ILE A 98 3.56 8.41 -8.55
N GLY A 99 4.85 8.70 -8.78
CA GLY A 99 5.92 7.69 -8.78
C GLY A 99 6.02 6.95 -7.45
N ALA A 100 5.98 7.68 -6.33
CA ALA A 100 5.98 7.09 -4.99
C ALA A 100 4.75 6.18 -4.75
N GLY A 101 3.56 6.61 -5.15
CA GLY A 101 2.34 5.81 -5.04
C GLY A 101 2.40 4.51 -5.85
N ILE A 102 2.94 4.54 -7.07
CA ILE A 102 3.17 3.35 -7.89
C ILE A 102 4.13 2.37 -7.20
N LEU A 103 5.24 2.87 -6.65
CA LEU A 103 6.21 2.02 -5.93
C LEU A 103 5.57 1.35 -4.70
N VAL A 104 4.81 2.11 -3.91
CA VAL A 104 4.12 1.58 -2.73
C VAL A 104 3.09 0.52 -3.13
N ALA A 105 2.28 0.78 -4.15
CA ALA A 105 1.30 -0.19 -4.64
C ALA A 105 1.95 -1.46 -5.21
N GLY A 106 3.03 -1.30 -5.97
CA GLY A 106 3.83 -2.42 -6.50
C GLY A 106 4.44 -3.27 -5.38
N PHE A 107 4.99 -2.62 -4.35
CA PHE A 107 5.56 -3.31 -3.19
C PHE A 107 4.50 -4.09 -2.40
N GLY A 108 3.35 -3.47 -2.09
CA GLY A 108 2.23 -4.16 -1.42
C GLY A 108 1.71 -5.35 -2.22
N THR A 109 1.66 -5.21 -3.55
CA THR A 109 1.27 -6.30 -4.46
C THR A 109 2.28 -7.45 -4.43
N ALA A 110 3.58 -7.14 -4.51
CA ALA A 110 4.64 -8.15 -4.44
C ALA A 110 4.61 -8.93 -3.11
N LEU A 111 4.43 -8.25 -1.98
CA LEU A 111 4.28 -8.88 -0.67
C LEU A 111 3.05 -9.79 -0.58
N THR A 112 1.91 -9.34 -1.12
CA THR A 112 0.68 -10.14 -1.17
C THR A 112 0.89 -11.42 -1.99
N VAL A 113 1.53 -11.32 -3.16
CA VAL A 113 1.83 -12.47 -4.01
C VAL A 113 2.77 -13.45 -3.32
N GLN A 114 3.81 -12.98 -2.63
CA GLN A 114 4.74 -13.83 -1.89
C GLN A 114 4.05 -14.58 -0.75
N GLU A 115 3.19 -13.91 0.02
CA GLU A 115 2.44 -14.55 1.12
C GLU A 115 1.49 -15.63 0.60
N VAL A 116 0.75 -15.35 -0.48
CA VAL A 116 -0.15 -16.34 -1.12
C VAL A 116 0.63 -17.52 -1.69
N ARG A 117 1.78 -17.29 -2.31
CA ARG A 117 2.64 -18.36 -2.84
C ARG A 117 3.18 -19.26 -1.72
N ARG A 118 3.60 -18.69 -0.59
CA ARG A 118 4.07 -19.44 0.58
C ARG A 118 2.98 -20.34 1.17
N GLY A 119 1.73 -19.86 1.21
CA GLY A 119 0.59 -20.68 1.65
C GLY A 119 0.31 -21.87 0.73
N ARG A 120 0.49 -21.72 -0.59
CA ARG A 120 0.21 -22.76 -1.58
C ARG A 120 1.25 -23.89 -1.60
N THR A 121 2.52 -23.57 -1.35
CA THR A 121 3.61 -24.58 -1.26
C THR A 121 3.46 -25.57 -0.10
N VAL A 122 2.73 -25.20 0.96
CA VAL A 122 2.47 -26.10 2.10
C VAL A 122 1.44 -27.18 1.76
N GLN A 123 0.65 -27.00 0.69
CA GLN A 123 -0.46 -27.87 0.33
C GLN A 123 -0.11 -28.91 -0.76
N SER A 124 1.15 -29.02 -1.16
CA SER A 124 1.58 -29.87 -2.28
C SER A 124 2.61 -30.90 -1.82
N PRO A 125 2.19 -31.99 -1.16
CA PRO A 125 2.71 -33.30 -1.59
C PRO A 125 1.74 -34.50 -1.63
N GLU A 126 0.49 -34.44 -1.17
CA GLU A 126 -0.29 -35.67 -0.88
C GLU A 126 -1.53 -35.94 -1.77
N GLU A 127 -1.98 -35.01 -2.61
CA GLU A 127 -3.20 -35.21 -3.43
C GLU A 127 -2.88 -35.50 -4.91
N ARG A 128 -1.96 -36.44 -5.14
CA ARG A 128 -1.78 -37.10 -6.44
C ARG A 128 -1.36 -38.56 -6.26
N GLU A 129 -2.06 -39.29 -5.40
CA GLU A 129 -2.15 -40.74 -5.54
C GLU A 129 -3.50 -41.02 -6.22
N PRO A 130 -3.55 -41.21 -7.55
CA PRO A 130 -4.68 -41.89 -8.14
C PRO A 130 -4.61 -43.34 -7.66
N GLU A 131 -5.28 -43.59 -6.54
CA GLU A 131 -6.05 -44.81 -6.35
C GLU A 131 -6.74 -45.13 -7.70
N VAL A 132 -6.68 -46.41 -8.11
CA VAL A 132 -7.19 -46.99 -9.37
C VAL A 132 -6.10 -47.30 -10.42
N ALA A 133 -5.42 -48.43 -10.23
CA ALA A 133 -5.27 -49.46 -11.26
C ALA A 133 -4.85 -50.83 -10.67
N GLU A 134 -5.43 -51.22 -9.52
CA GLU A 134 -5.44 -52.62 -9.07
C GLU A 134 -6.82 -53.20 -9.37
N ALA A 135 -7.10 -53.35 -10.67
CA ALA A 135 -8.24 -54.09 -11.20
C ALA A 135 -7.88 -54.60 -12.60
N SER A 136 -6.89 -55.48 -12.66
CA SER A 136 -6.69 -56.36 -13.82
C SER A 136 -6.13 -57.69 -13.32
N SER A 137 -7.02 -58.45 -12.70
CA SER A 137 -6.94 -59.90 -12.64
C SER A 137 -7.64 -60.41 -13.90
N GLU A 138 -6.87 -60.90 -14.88
CA GLU A 138 -7.18 -62.02 -15.79
C GLU A 138 -6.02 -62.23 -16.78
#